data_AF-A0A438KMF5-F1
#
_entry.id   AF-A0A438KMF5-F1
#
_cell.length_a   1.000
_cell.length_b   1.000
_cell.length_c   1.000
_cell.angle_alpha   90.00
_cell.angle_beta   90.00
_cell.angle_gamma   90.00
#
_symmetry.space_group_name_H-M   'P 1'
#
loop_
_entity.id
_entity.type
_entity.pdbx_description
1 polymer ?
#
loop_
_entity_poly.entity_id
_entity_poly.type
_entity_poly.pdbx_seq_one_letter_code
_entity_poly.pdbx_strand_id
1 'polypeptide(L)'
;MNIWTYAKWLRQGKLDKILDLGMIEMDSFDNRMIFILVNELIRMGSNGMFEHSKLVGNTWPWAYPALCFSCGYFAYDQWDMLHYRLYSGWIPSILVHHLLLLVCFTLALYRNVTINYLILTLICEAVKAEWVLSWITFIVARFAPHILITIKLIRDSPRFEKGVELPLALFGMGGMNLLNTFLGIDLFRAYRREKSSQHHE
;
A
#
# COMPACT_ATOMS: atom_id res chain seq x y z
N MET A 1 -20.38 13.10 0.40
CA MET A 1 -20.73 13.08 -1.03
C MET A 1 -22.01 12.25 -1.18
N ASN A 2 -23.02 12.68 -1.94
CA ASN A 2 -24.25 11.87 -2.09
C ASN A 2 -24.19 10.96 -3.33
N ILE A 3 -24.91 9.84 -3.32
CA ILE A 3 -24.88 8.81 -4.38
C ILE A 3 -25.31 9.36 -5.75
N TRP A 4 -26.11 10.43 -5.75
CA TRP A 4 -26.56 11.16 -6.92
C TRP A 4 -25.44 11.92 -7.63
N THR A 5 -24.44 12.39 -6.88
CA THR A 5 -23.26 13.07 -7.43
C THR A 5 -22.36 12.07 -8.16
N TYR A 6 -22.21 10.87 -7.59
CA TYR A 6 -21.44 9.78 -8.18
C TYR A 6 -22.07 9.28 -9.49
N ALA A 7 -23.38 9.01 -9.46
CA ALA A 7 -24.15 8.62 -10.65
C ALA A 7 -24.13 9.69 -11.75
N LYS A 8 -24.03 10.98 -11.38
CA LYS A 8 -23.90 12.10 -12.32
C LYS A 8 -22.52 12.13 -13.00
N TRP A 9 -21.44 11.87 -12.27
CA TRP A 9 -20.10 11.82 -12.86
C TRP A 9 -19.87 10.58 -13.73
N LEU A 10 -20.44 9.44 -13.34
CA LEU A 10 -20.47 8.21 -14.15
C LEU A 10 -21.14 8.45 -15.50
N ARG A 11 -22.30 9.13 -15.49
CA ARG A 11 -23.04 9.47 -16.71
C ARG A 11 -22.32 10.49 -17.61
N GLN A 12 -21.35 11.23 -17.06
CA GLN A 12 -20.58 12.25 -17.76
C GLN A 12 -19.21 11.76 -18.22
N GLY A 13 -18.85 10.49 -17.99
CA GLY A 13 -17.56 9.93 -18.38
C GLY A 13 -16.36 10.53 -17.64
N LYS A 14 -16.58 11.17 -16.48
CA LYS A 14 -15.53 11.77 -15.64
C LYS A 14 -14.86 10.72 -14.75
N LEU A 15 -14.25 9.73 -15.41
CA LEU A 15 -13.59 8.60 -14.76
C LEU A 15 -12.39 9.04 -13.91
N ASP A 16 -11.69 10.10 -14.33
CA ASP A 16 -10.62 10.77 -13.58
C ASP A 16 -11.07 11.21 -12.18
N LYS A 17 -12.24 11.85 -12.08
CA LYS A 17 -12.78 12.31 -10.78
C LYS A 17 -13.29 11.17 -9.91
N ILE A 18 -13.75 10.10 -10.54
CA ILE A 18 -14.21 8.88 -9.86
C ILE A 18 -13.01 8.10 -9.31
N LEU A 19 -11.93 8.01 -10.09
CA LEU A 19 -10.65 7.42 -9.70
C LEU A 19 -10.01 8.21 -8.56
N ASP A 20 -9.92 9.54 -8.67
CA ASP A 20 -9.39 10.40 -7.59
C ASP A 20 -10.22 10.27 -6.30
N LEU A 21 -11.56 10.25 -6.41
CA LEU A 21 -12.41 9.99 -5.25
C LEU A 21 -12.23 8.57 -4.70
N GLY A 22 -12.11 7.57 -5.55
CA GLY A 22 -11.88 6.18 -5.16
C GLY A 22 -10.55 6.00 -4.45
N MET A 23 -9.50 6.69 -4.91
CA MET A 23 -8.19 6.72 -4.24
C MET A 23 -8.26 7.41 -2.88
N ILE A 24 -8.98 8.53 -2.76
CA ILE A 24 -9.20 9.22 -1.48
C ILE A 24 -10.07 8.39 -0.53
N GLU A 25 -11.10 7.71 -1.05
CA GLU A 25 -11.94 6.81 -0.26
C GLU A 25 -11.18 5.57 0.21
N MET A 26 -10.25 5.06 -0.60
CA MET A 26 -9.31 3.97 -0.25
C MET A 26 -8.29 4.38 0.81
N ASP A 27 -7.66 5.55 0.67
CA ASP A 27 -6.74 6.09 1.68
C ASP A 27 -7.47 6.36 3.01
N SER A 28 -8.72 6.80 2.94
CA SER A 28 -9.60 6.93 4.11
C SER A 28 -10.13 5.59 4.63
N PHE A 29 -10.15 4.54 3.81
CA PHE A 29 -10.57 3.18 4.14
C PHE A 29 -9.49 2.43 4.92
N ASP A 30 -8.23 2.51 4.48
CA ASP A 30 -7.09 1.90 5.18
C ASP A 30 -6.94 2.47 6.60
N ASN A 31 -7.06 3.79 6.74
CA ASN A 31 -7.07 4.44 8.06
C ASN A 31 -8.22 3.97 8.97
N ARG A 32 -9.40 3.68 8.39
CA ARG A 32 -10.55 3.12 9.13
C ARG A 32 -10.34 1.66 9.51
N MET A 33 -9.71 0.87 8.64
CA MET A 33 -9.38 -0.53 8.88
C MET A 33 -8.34 -0.68 10.00
N ILE A 34 -7.29 0.14 9.97
CA ILE A 34 -6.28 0.21 11.03
C ILE A 34 -6.91 0.65 12.35
N PHE A 35 -7.82 1.64 12.32
CA PHE A 35 -8.54 2.08 13.50
C PHE A 35 -9.39 0.97 14.15
N ILE A 36 -10.07 0.14 13.34
CA ILE A 36 -10.84 -1.02 13.84
C ILE A 36 -9.91 -2.01 14.53
N LEU A 37 -8.77 -2.33 13.91
CA LEU A 37 -7.77 -3.23 14.48
C LEU A 37 -7.23 -2.71 15.82
N VAL A 38 -6.85 -1.44 15.89
CA VAL A 38 -6.35 -0.81 17.12
C VAL A 38 -7.43 -0.82 18.20
N ASN A 39 -8.67 -0.50 17.85
CA ASN A 39 -9.78 -0.47 18.79
C ASN A 39 -10.08 -1.88 19.35
N GLU A 40 -10.15 -2.91 18.50
CA GLU A 40 -10.39 -4.29 18.96
C GLU A 40 -9.19 -4.87 19.71
N LEU A 41 -7.96 -4.52 19.33
CA LEU A 41 -6.75 -4.89 20.08
C LEU A 41 -6.76 -4.29 21.50
N ILE A 42 -7.18 -3.03 21.64
CA ILE A 42 -7.31 -2.37 22.95
C ILE A 42 -8.43 -3.00 23.79
N ARG A 43 -9.55 -3.40 23.16
CA ARG A 43 -10.71 -3.96 23.87
C ARG A 43 -10.54 -5.41 24.30
N MET A 44 -9.88 -6.24 23.49
CA MET A 44 -9.82 -7.70 23.68
C MET A 44 -8.42 -8.23 24.01
N GLY A 45 -7.37 -7.42 23.83
CA GLY A 45 -5.97 -7.85 23.89
C GLY A 45 -5.58 -8.73 22.68
N SER A 46 -4.28 -8.92 22.45
CA SER A 46 -3.77 -9.68 21.29
C SER A 46 -4.29 -11.13 21.27
N ASN A 47 -4.17 -11.82 22.40
CA ASN A 47 -4.55 -13.24 22.51
C ASN A 47 -6.05 -13.47 22.35
N GLY A 48 -6.89 -12.51 22.77
CA GLY A 48 -8.34 -12.59 22.63
C GLY A 48 -8.83 -12.19 21.23
N MET A 49 -8.12 -11.27 20.57
CA MET A 49 -8.45 -10.81 19.21
C MET A 49 -8.23 -11.91 18.16
N PHE A 50 -7.15 -12.69 18.30
CA PHE A 50 -6.79 -13.74 17.35
C PHE A 50 -7.42 -15.12 17.66
N GLU A 51 -8.34 -15.20 18.62
CA GLU A 51 -8.99 -16.46 18.95
C GLU A 51 -9.84 -16.97 17.78
N HIS A 52 -9.69 -18.24 17.41
CA HIS A 52 -10.37 -18.84 16.25
C HIS A 52 -11.90 -18.67 16.30
N SER A 53 -12.51 -18.81 17.47
CA SER A 53 -13.95 -18.63 17.70
C SER A 53 -14.41 -17.19 17.37
N LYS A 54 -13.55 -16.20 17.62
CA LYS A 54 -13.79 -14.77 17.34
C LYS A 54 -13.53 -14.42 15.89
N LEU A 55 -12.54 -15.04 15.25
CA LEU A 55 -12.19 -14.75 13.86
C LEU A 55 -13.12 -15.45 12.85
N VAL A 56 -13.63 -16.64 13.16
CA VAL A 56 -14.53 -17.41 12.27
C VAL A 56 -15.99 -17.04 12.49
N GLY A 57 -16.44 -17.02 13.74
CA GLY A 57 -17.87 -16.99 14.09
C GLY A 57 -18.40 -15.63 14.53
N ASN A 58 -17.54 -14.63 14.71
CA ASN A 58 -17.96 -13.27 15.04
C ASN A 58 -17.49 -12.31 13.94
N THR A 59 -18.09 -11.12 13.95
CA THR A 59 -17.76 -10.05 13.02
C THR A 59 -17.47 -8.80 13.82
N TRP A 60 -16.27 -8.23 13.67
CA TRP A 60 -15.92 -7.01 14.37
C TRP A 60 -16.80 -5.84 13.92
N PRO A 61 -17.06 -4.86 14.79
CA PRO A 61 -17.69 -3.62 14.38
C PRO A 61 -16.96 -3.05 13.18
N TRP A 62 -17.71 -2.71 12.12
CA TRP A 62 -17.19 -2.18 10.84
C TRP A 62 -16.44 -3.17 9.92
N ALA A 63 -16.12 -4.39 10.35
CA ALA A 63 -15.52 -5.39 9.46
C ALA A 63 -16.45 -5.79 8.31
N TYR A 64 -17.75 -5.96 8.60
CA TYR A 64 -18.76 -6.25 7.58
C TYR A 64 -18.88 -5.17 6.50
N PRO A 65 -19.19 -3.89 6.84
CA PRO A 65 -19.28 -2.86 5.81
C PRO A 65 -17.95 -2.64 5.10
N ALA A 66 -16.82 -2.81 5.79
CA ALA A 66 -15.52 -2.69 5.15
C ALA A 66 -15.30 -3.78 4.09
N LEU A 67 -15.58 -5.04 4.41
CA LEU A 67 -15.49 -6.14 3.44
C LEU A 67 -16.47 -5.94 2.27
N CYS A 68 -17.66 -5.38 2.51
CA CYS A 68 -18.59 -5.00 1.43
C CYS A 68 -17.98 -3.95 0.49
N PHE A 69 -17.36 -2.89 1.03
CA PHE A 69 -16.71 -1.86 0.22
C PHE A 69 -15.53 -2.44 -0.58
N SER A 70 -14.65 -3.22 0.05
CA SER A 70 -13.54 -3.89 -0.65
C SER A 70 -14.05 -4.84 -1.73
N CYS A 71 -15.10 -5.62 -1.45
CA CYS A 71 -15.73 -6.51 -2.44
C CYS A 71 -16.26 -5.74 -3.66
N GLY A 72 -16.92 -4.59 -3.44
CA GLY A 72 -17.38 -3.73 -4.52
C GLY A 72 -16.24 -3.17 -5.36
N TYR A 73 -15.12 -2.78 -4.72
CA TYR A 73 -13.93 -2.32 -5.42
C TYR A 73 -13.27 -3.41 -6.26
N PHE A 74 -13.06 -4.62 -5.70
CA PHE A 74 -12.49 -5.74 -6.46
C PHE A 74 -13.38 -6.14 -7.66
N ALA A 75 -14.71 -6.07 -7.51
CA ALA A 75 -15.63 -6.31 -8.61
C ALA A 75 -15.49 -5.26 -9.72
N TYR A 76 -15.36 -3.98 -9.34
CA TYR A 76 -15.13 -2.89 -10.28
C TYR A 76 -13.79 -3.02 -11.00
N ASP A 77 -12.71 -3.26 -10.26
CA ASP A 77 -11.36 -3.42 -10.80
C ASP A 77 -11.27 -4.61 -11.76
N GLN A 78 -11.88 -5.74 -11.39
CA GLN A 78 -11.97 -6.90 -12.28
C GLN A 78 -12.79 -6.63 -13.54
N TRP A 79 -13.89 -5.87 -13.44
CA TRP A 79 -14.67 -5.44 -14.60
C TRP A 79 -13.86 -4.52 -15.52
N ASP A 80 -13.11 -3.58 -14.95
CA ASP A 80 -12.24 -2.65 -15.68
C ASP A 80 -11.15 -3.39 -16.46
N MET A 81 -10.49 -4.35 -15.81
CA MET A 81 -9.48 -5.21 -16.45
C MET A 81 -10.04 -6.02 -17.63
N LEU A 82 -11.29 -6.49 -17.52
CA LEU A 82 -11.98 -7.20 -18.60
C LEU A 82 -12.38 -6.27 -19.74
N HIS A 83 -12.94 -5.09 -19.40
CA HIS A 83 -13.45 -4.13 -20.37
C HIS A 83 -12.32 -3.54 -21.23
N TYR A 84 -11.21 -3.16 -20.60
CA TYR A 84 -10.05 -2.58 -21.27
C TYR A 84 -9.00 -3.61 -21.70
N ARG A 85 -9.24 -4.90 -21.46
CA ARG A 85 -8.33 -6.01 -21.76
C ARG A 85 -6.91 -5.78 -21.21
N LEU A 86 -6.82 -5.30 -19.96
CA LEU A 86 -5.57 -4.96 -19.28
C LEU A 86 -4.79 -6.18 -18.77
N TYR A 87 -4.93 -7.34 -19.43
CA TYR A 87 -4.31 -8.59 -19.04
C TYR A 87 -3.51 -9.17 -20.20
N SER A 88 -2.38 -9.81 -19.88
CA SER A 88 -1.46 -10.40 -20.85
C SER A 88 -1.20 -11.87 -20.50
N GLY A 89 -1.10 -12.71 -21.53
CA GLY A 89 -0.80 -14.15 -21.40
C GLY A 89 -2.02 -15.06 -21.49
N TRP A 90 -1.75 -16.37 -21.57
CA TRP A 90 -2.77 -17.42 -21.71
C TRP A 90 -3.53 -17.68 -20.40
N ILE A 91 -2.87 -17.47 -19.26
CA ILE A 91 -3.48 -17.49 -17.93
C ILE A 91 -3.12 -16.17 -17.25
N PRO A 92 -4.00 -15.16 -17.29
CA PRO A 92 -3.74 -13.90 -16.63
C PRO A 92 -3.83 -14.08 -15.11
N SER A 93 -2.69 -14.37 -14.48
CA SER A 93 -2.59 -14.63 -13.04
C SER A 93 -3.22 -13.52 -12.19
N ILE A 94 -3.13 -12.27 -12.64
CA ILE A 94 -3.73 -11.12 -11.95
C ILE A 94 -5.27 -11.19 -11.94
N LEU A 95 -5.87 -11.58 -13.07
CA LEU A 95 -7.32 -11.72 -13.22
C LEU A 95 -7.85 -12.90 -12.40
N VAL A 96 -7.11 -14.02 -12.38
CA VAL A 96 -7.45 -15.20 -11.57
C VAL A 96 -7.35 -14.88 -10.08
N HIS A 97 -6.33 -14.12 -9.66
CA HIS A 97 -6.17 -13.68 -8.27
C HIS A 97 -7.35 -12.80 -7.81
N HIS A 98 -7.74 -11.80 -8.61
CA HIS A 98 -8.87 -10.91 -8.30
C HIS A 98 -10.20 -11.69 -8.27
N LEU A 99 -10.39 -12.63 -9.21
CA LEU A 99 -11.57 -13.50 -9.23
C LEU A 99 -11.67 -14.36 -7.96
N LEU A 100 -10.55 -14.95 -7.53
CA LEU A 100 -10.53 -15.80 -6.33
C LEU A 100 -10.84 -14.99 -5.08
N LEU A 101 -10.22 -13.81 -4.93
CA LEU A 101 -10.52 -12.88 -3.83
C LEU A 101 -11.99 -12.47 -3.83
N LEU A 102 -12.55 -12.11 -4.99
CA LEU A 102 -13.95 -11.71 -5.13
C LEU A 102 -14.92 -12.84 -4.73
N VAL A 103 -14.64 -14.08 -5.15
CA VAL A 103 -15.43 -15.26 -4.76
C VAL A 103 -15.34 -15.49 -3.25
N CYS A 104 -14.13 -15.45 -2.68
CA CYS A 104 -13.93 -15.61 -1.24
C CYS A 104 -14.68 -14.55 -0.43
N PHE A 105 -14.63 -13.29 -0.85
CA PHE A 105 -15.29 -12.18 -0.15
C PHE A 105 -16.80 -12.30 -0.24
N THR A 106 -17.32 -12.61 -1.43
CA THR A 106 -18.75 -12.81 -1.64
C THR A 106 -19.28 -13.98 -0.82
N LEU A 107 -18.54 -15.09 -0.76
CA LEU A 107 -18.91 -16.26 0.06
C LEU A 107 -18.88 -15.94 1.55
N ALA A 108 -17.88 -15.20 2.02
CA ALA A 108 -17.79 -14.78 3.42
C ALA A 108 -18.91 -13.81 3.81
N LEU A 109 -19.27 -12.88 2.93
CA LEU A 109 -20.43 -11.98 3.12
C LEU A 109 -21.75 -12.77 3.09
N TYR A 110 -21.90 -13.71 2.16
CA TYR A 110 -23.10 -14.54 2.03
C TYR A 110 -23.32 -15.46 3.24
N ARG A 111 -22.24 -16.08 3.75
CA ARG A 111 -22.31 -17.00 4.89
C ARG A 111 -22.17 -16.30 6.24
N ASN A 112 -21.69 -15.05 6.26
CA ASN A 112 -21.34 -14.29 7.46
C ASN A 112 -20.34 -15.05 8.36
N VAL A 113 -19.34 -15.68 7.73
CA VAL A 113 -18.30 -16.48 8.39
C VAL A 113 -16.93 -16.01 7.88
N THR A 114 -15.89 -16.06 8.72
CA THR A 114 -14.49 -15.70 8.37
C THR A 114 -14.24 -14.25 7.93
N ILE A 115 -15.20 -13.35 8.14
CA ILE A 115 -15.08 -11.93 7.74
C ILE A 115 -13.84 -11.28 8.38
N ASN A 116 -13.58 -11.54 9.66
CA ASN A 116 -12.43 -10.96 10.36
C ASN A 116 -11.09 -11.45 9.78
N TYR A 117 -10.99 -12.72 9.33
CA TYR A 117 -9.79 -13.22 8.66
C TYR A 117 -9.52 -12.50 7.35
N LEU A 118 -10.55 -12.23 6.57
CA LEU A 118 -10.40 -11.53 5.29
C LEU A 118 -10.01 -10.06 5.49
N ILE A 119 -10.57 -9.40 6.51
CA ILE A 119 -10.15 -8.04 6.88
C ILE A 119 -8.68 -8.01 7.34
N LEU A 120 -8.24 -8.96 8.17
CA LEU A 120 -6.84 -9.05 8.57
C LEU A 120 -5.90 -9.26 7.37
N THR A 121 -6.33 -10.09 6.42
CA THR A 121 -5.59 -10.34 5.18
C THR A 121 -5.46 -9.07 4.35
N LEU A 122 -6.55 -8.32 4.17
CA LEU A 122 -6.55 -7.03 3.46
C LEU A 122 -5.59 -6.02 4.09
N ILE A 123 -5.61 -5.88 5.41
CA ILE A 123 -4.74 -4.94 6.12
C ILE A 123 -3.27 -5.35 5.95
N CYS A 124 -2.97 -6.65 6.01
CA CYS A 124 -1.62 -7.15 5.78
C CYS A 124 -1.10 -6.84 4.37
N GLU A 125 -1.96 -6.92 3.36
CA GLU A 125 -1.60 -6.56 1.98
C GLU A 125 -1.39 -5.06 1.80
N ALA A 126 -2.25 -4.22 2.40
CA ALA A 126 -2.11 -2.76 2.38
C ALA A 126 -0.79 -2.30 3.01
N VAL A 127 -0.46 -2.80 4.22
CA VAL A 127 0.80 -2.46 4.91
C VAL A 127 2.02 -2.88 4.09
N LYS A 128 1.99 -4.05 3.44
CA LYS A 128 3.07 -4.47 2.54
C LYS A 128 3.23 -3.52 1.35
N ALA A 129 2.13 -3.09 0.75
CA ALA A 129 2.15 -2.16 -0.38
C ALA A 129 2.69 -0.79 0.02
N GLU A 130 2.28 -0.24 1.17
CA GLU A 130 2.81 1.01 1.72
C GLU A 130 4.33 0.94 1.92
N TRP A 131 4.81 -0.16 2.51
CA TRP A 131 6.25 -0.38 2.70
C TRP A 131 6.98 -0.38 1.36
N VAL A 132 6.50 -1.10 0.35
CA VAL A 132 7.13 -1.16 -0.98
C VAL A 132 7.17 0.22 -1.63
N LEU A 133 6.08 0.98 -1.59
CA LEU A 133 6.01 2.33 -2.14
C LEU A 133 6.95 3.30 -1.42
N SER A 134 7.06 3.19 -0.09
CA SER A 134 7.98 3.96 0.73
C SER A 134 9.45 3.67 0.35
N TRP A 135 9.80 2.40 0.14
CA TRP A 135 11.13 1.99 -0.34
C TRP A 135 11.45 2.51 -1.74
N ILE A 136 10.50 2.42 -2.68
CA ILE A 136 10.66 2.94 -4.04
C ILE A 136 10.89 4.45 -4.01
N THR A 137 10.04 5.17 -3.27
CA THR A 137 10.13 6.63 -3.14
C THR A 137 11.46 7.05 -2.51
N PHE A 138 11.91 6.31 -1.49
CA PHE A 138 13.20 6.54 -0.85
C PHE A 138 14.36 6.41 -1.85
N ILE A 139 14.41 5.35 -2.66
CA ILE A 139 15.47 5.16 -3.66
C ILE A 139 15.40 6.24 -4.75
N VAL A 140 14.22 6.49 -5.30
CA VAL A 140 14.03 7.45 -6.41
C VAL A 140 14.31 8.87 -5.96
N ALA A 141 13.80 9.30 -4.80
CA ALA A 141 13.93 10.69 -4.35
C ALA A 141 15.28 11.00 -3.70
N ARG A 142 15.95 10.02 -3.08
CA ARG A 142 17.16 10.28 -2.27
C ARG A 142 18.44 9.68 -2.82
N PHE A 143 18.39 8.57 -3.56
CA PHE A 143 19.59 7.96 -4.12
C PHE A 143 19.81 8.36 -5.58
N ALA A 144 18.77 8.27 -6.42
CA ALA A 144 18.91 8.55 -7.85
C ALA A 144 19.43 9.98 -8.16
N PRO A 145 18.85 11.08 -7.64
CA PRO A 145 19.34 12.42 -7.93
C PRO A 145 20.73 12.67 -7.36
N HIS A 146 21.04 12.17 -6.17
CA HIS A 146 22.35 12.37 -5.57
C HIS A 146 23.47 11.63 -6.33
N ILE A 147 23.21 10.40 -6.79
CA ILE A 147 24.13 9.66 -7.68
C ILE A 147 24.31 10.40 -9.00
N LEU A 148 23.22 10.89 -9.62
CA LEU A 148 23.29 11.67 -10.87
C LEU A 148 24.10 12.96 -10.69
N ILE A 149 23.91 13.67 -9.58
CA ILE A 149 24.66 14.88 -9.29
C ILE A 149 26.14 14.54 -9.06
N THR A 150 26.47 13.47 -8.33
CA THR A 150 27.86 13.02 -8.17
C THR A 150 28.52 12.67 -9.51
N ILE A 151 27.83 11.94 -10.40
CA ILE A 151 28.34 11.61 -11.75
C ILE A 151 28.56 12.89 -12.56
N LYS A 152 27.61 13.83 -12.51
CA LYS A 152 27.74 15.13 -13.19
C LYS A 152 28.92 15.93 -12.64
N LEU A 153 29.11 15.94 -11.32
CA LEU A 153 30.20 16.65 -10.66
C LEU A 153 31.58 16.10 -11.03
N ILE A 154 31.70 14.77 -11.16
CA ILE A 154 32.93 14.11 -11.64
C ILE A 154 33.19 14.44 -13.11
N ARG A 155 32.14 14.49 -13.96
CA ARG A 155 32.28 14.86 -15.37
C ARG A 155 32.64 16.32 -15.60
N ASP A 156 32.10 17.22 -14.77
CA ASP A 156 32.40 18.66 -14.81
C ASP A 156 33.68 19.03 -14.03
N SER A 157 34.34 18.05 -13.39
CA SER A 157 35.63 18.21 -12.68
C SER A 157 36.69 19.05 -13.40
N PRO A 158 36.93 18.92 -14.73
CA PRO A 158 37.95 19.71 -15.41
C PRO A 158 37.58 21.18 -15.63
N ARG A 159 36.32 21.60 -15.36
CA ARG A 159 35.86 22.99 -15.46
C ARG A 159 36.03 23.79 -14.17
N PHE A 160 36.44 23.14 -13.08
CA PHE A 160 36.70 23.82 -11.82
C PHE A 160 38.09 24.49 -11.86
N GLU A 161 38.12 25.78 -12.15
CA GLU A 161 39.35 26.58 -12.24
C GLU A 161 40.06 26.77 -10.88
N LYS A 162 39.31 26.63 -9.76
CA LYS A 162 39.83 26.69 -8.39
C LYS A 162 39.79 25.31 -7.73
N GLY A 163 40.98 24.77 -7.41
CA GLY A 163 41.15 23.40 -6.92
C GLY A 163 40.47 23.03 -5.58
N VAL A 164 39.89 24.00 -4.86
CA VAL A 164 39.25 23.78 -3.54
C VAL A 164 37.74 23.54 -3.63
N GLU A 165 37.08 23.96 -4.72
CA GLU A 165 35.62 23.92 -4.86
C GLU A 165 35.12 22.49 -5.17
N LEU A 166 35.87 21.75 -5.97
CA LEU A 166 35.59 20.36 -6.31
C LEU A 166 35.64 19.40 -5.11
N PRO A 167 36.71 19.36 -4.27
CA PRO A 167 36.74 18.51 -3.09
C PRO A 167 35.67 18.91 -2.06
N LEU A 168 35.34 20.19 -1.94
CA LEU A 168 34.27 20.66 -1.06
C LEU A 168 32.89 20.18 -1.52
N ALA A 169 32.58 20.27 -2.82
CA ALA A 169 31.33 19.80 -3.40
C ALA A 169 31.21 18.26 -3.37
N LEU A 170 32.30 17.53 -3.62
CA LEU A 170 32.33 16.06 -3.47
C LEU A 170 32.12 15.64 -2.02
N PHE A 171 32.71 16.37 -1.06
CA PHE A 171 32.52 16.11 0.36
C PHE A 171 31.06 16.34 0.79
N GLY A 172 30.43 17.43 0.34
CA GLY A 172 29.02 17.71 0.60
C GLY A 172 28.07 16.66 0.02
N MET A 173 28.29 16.23 -1.23
CA MET A 173 27.52 15.15 -1.86
C MET A 173 27.74 13.80 -1.16
N GLY A 174 28.98 13.49 -0.81
CA GLY A 174 29.35 12.29 -0.07
C GLY A 174 28.72 12.22 1.31
N GLY A 175 28.71 13.35 2.05
CA GLY A 175 28.05 13.46 3.35
C GLY A 175 26.54 13.24 3.27
N MET A 176 25.86 13.81 2.28
CA MET A 176 24.43 13.57 2.07
C MET A 176 24.11 12.11 1.71
N ASN A 177 24.96 11.46 0.89
CA ASN A 177 24.83 10.03 0.58
C ASN A 177 25.05 9.13 1.80
N LEU A 178 26.00 9.49 2.67
CA LEU A 178 26.25 8.78 3.92
C LEU A 178 25.05 8.86 4.86
N LEU A 179 24.45 10.05 5.01
CA LEU A 179 23.24 10.24 5.82
C LEU A 179 22.04 9.45 5.26
N ASN A 180 21.85 9.45 3.94
CA ASN A 180 20.82 8.63 3.30
C ASN A 180 21.07 7.13 3.50
N THR A 181 22.33 6.69 3.55
CA THR A 181 22.69 5.29 3.84
C THR A 181 22.32 4.90 5.28
N PHE A 182 22.61 5.77 6.26
CA PHE A 182 22.21 5.53 7.65
C PHE A 182 20.68 5.48 7.80
N LEU A 183 19.96 6.41 7.18
CA LEU A 183 18.50 6.42 7.20
C LEU A 183 17.92 5.15 6.57
N GLY A 184 18.52 4.65 5.48
CA GLY A 184 18.12 3.38 4.86
C GLY A 184 18.37 2.17 5.76
N ILE A 185 19.48 2.15 6.51
CA ILE A 185 19.78 1.09 7.50
C ILE A 185 18.76 1.11 8.64
N ASP A 186 18.38 2.29 9.14
CA ASP A 186 17.41 2.42 10.21
C ASP A 186 16.00 2.02 9.75
N LEU A 187 15.59 2.40 8.53
CA LEU A 187 14.35 1.93 7.91
C LEU A 187 14.35 0.41 7.72
N PHE A 188 15.47 -0.16 7.28
CA PHE A 188 15.62 -1.61 7.11
C PHE A 188 15.52 -2.35 8.45
N ARG A 189 16.11 -1.80 9.51
CA ARG A 189 15.99 -2.35 10.86
C ARG A 189 14.56 -2.29 11.36
N ALA A 190 13.83 -1.21 11.08
CA ALA A 190 12.41 -1.08 11.41
C ALA A 190 11.56 -2.10 10.65
N TYR A 191 11.73 -2.20 9.33
CA TYR A 191 11.06 -3.21 8.49
C TYR A 191 11.34 -4.64 8.95
N ARG A 192 12.60 -4.97 9.23
CA ARG A 192 13.00 -6.30 9.69
C ARG A 192 12.41 -6.62 11.07
N ARG A 193 12.31 -5.63 11.95
CA ARG A 193 11.66 -5.79 13.26
C ARG A 193 10.18 -6.13 13.09
N GLU A 194 9.48 -5.40 12.23
CA GLU A 194 8.06 -5.65 11.93
C GLU A 194 7.85 -7.03 11.29
N LYS A 195 8.68 -7.42 10.32
CA LYS A 195 8.65 -8.77 9.72
C LYS A 195 8.94 -9.89 10.73
N SER A 196 9.85 -9.67 11.69
CA SER A 196 10.16 -10.68 12.71
C SER A 196 9.02 -10.88 13.70
N SER A 197 8.26 -9.83 14.01
CA SER A 197 7.06 -9.92 14.84
C SER A 197 5.95 -10.73 14.17
N GLN A 198 5.83 -10.68 12.83
CA GLN A 198 4.85 -11.47 12.08
C GLN A 198 5.20 -12.97 11.95
N HIS A 199 6.44 -13.37 12.22
CA HIS A 199 6.90 -14.76 12.03
C HIS A 199 6.89 -15.58 13.33
N HIS A 200 6.61 -14.94 14.47
CA HIS A 200 6.55 -15.54 15.80
C HIS A 200 5.11 -15.71 16.34
N GLU A 201 4.09 -15.37 15.55
CA GLU A 201 2.68 -15.77 15.71
C GLU A 201 2.33 -16.84 14.67
#